data_AF-A0A645EW97-F1
#
_entry.id   AF-A0A645EW97-F1
#
_cell.length_a   1.000
_cell.length_b   1.000
_cell.length_c   1.000
_cell.angle_alpha   90.00
_cell.angle_beta   90.00
_cell.angle_gamma   90.00
#
_symmetry.space_group_name_H-M   'P 1'
#
loop_
_entity.id
_entity.type
_entity.pdbx_description
1 polymer ?
#
loop_
_entity_poly.entity_id
_entity_poly.type
_entity_poly.pdbx_seq_one_letter_code
_entity_poly.pdbx_strand_id
1 'polypeptide(L)' 'MPLIKLNRINKGGEILLNSEHIIYIEVESRSTTIHMTEGLFSVEESPALIAEQAERIESERIRSALVASGVGKVAA' A
#
# COMPACT_ATOMS: atom_id res chain seq x y z
N MET A 1 6.08 6.87 -5.13
CA MET A 1 5.81 5.45 -4.89
C MET A 1 5.13 5.31 -3.55
N PRO A 2 3.85 4.90 -3.52
CA PRO A 2 3.12 4.59 -2.29
C PRO A 2 3.73 3.35 -1.61
N LEU A 3 4.48 3.55 -0.53
CA LEU A 3 5.09 2.45 0.23
C LEU A 3 4.20 2.05 1.41
N ILE A 4 3.81 0.77 1.47
CA ILE A 4 3.05 0.18 2.57
C ILE A 4 4.00 -0.57 3.48
N LYS A 5 3.86 -0.35 4.78
CA LYS A 5 4.63 -1.04 5.82
C LYS A 5 3.83 -2.19 6.38
N LEU A 6 4.37 -3.40 6.29
CA LEU A 6 3.72 -4.65 6.68
C LEU A 6 4.66 -5.53 7.50
N ASN A 7 4.12 -6.55 8.17
CA ASN A 7 4.89 -7.50 8.98
C ASN A 7 4.92 -8.87 8.32
N ARG A 8 6.10 -9.42 8.06
CA ARG A 8 6.25 -10.73 7.41
C ARG A 8 6.11 -11.87 8.41
N ILE A 9 5.37 -12.90 8.03
CA ILE A 9 5.22 -14.13 8.83
C ILE A 9 6.53 -14.96 8.81
N ASN A 10 7.06 -15.28 7.63
CA ASN A 10 8.05 -16.37 7.48
C ASN A 10 9.49 -16.01 7.89
N LYS A 11 9.84 -14.72 7.92
CA LYS A 11 11.19 -14.24 8.28
C LYS A 11 11.17 -13.29 9.48
N GLY A 12 9.98 -13.00 10.01
CA GLY A 12 9.77 -11.95 10.99
C GLY A 12 10.10 -10.55 10.45
N GLY A 13 9.57 -9.56 11.15
CA GLY A 13 9.94 -8.17 10.98
C GLY A 13 9.28 -7.46 9.81
N GLU A 14 9.51 -6.16 9.81
CA GLU A 14 8.85 -5.20 8.94
C GLU A 14 9.39 -5.27 7.51
N ILE A 15 8.49 -5.08 6.54
CA ILE A 15 8.81 -4.91 5.13
C ILE A 15 8.11 -3.67 4.60
N LEU A 16 8.77 -2.97 3.68
CA LEU A 16 8.19 -1.88 2.90
C LEU A 16 7.94 -2.38 1.49
N LEU A 17 6.69 -2.35 1.05
CA LEU A 17 6.27 -2.77 -0.29
C LEU A 17 5.73 -1.58 -1.08
N ASN A 18 6.09 -1.46 -2.35
CA ASN A 18 5.44 -0.50 -3.25
C ASN A 18 4.06 -1.05 -3.66
N SER A 19 2.99 -0.33 -3.33
CA SER A 19 1.63 -0.80 -3.62
C SER A 19 1.31 -0.83 -5.11
N GLU A 20 2.02 -0.06 -5.94
CA GLU A 20 1.88 -0.08 -7.40
C GLU A 20 2.32 -1.41 -8.03
N HIS A 21 3.12 -2.20 -7.30
CA HIS A 21 3.64 -3.49 -7.79
C HIS A 21 2.81 -4.68 -7.27
N ILE A 22 1.74 -4.43 -6.51
CA ILE A 22 0.83 -5.48 -6.05
C ILE A 22 -0.09 -5.86 -7.21
N ILE A 23 -0.08 -7.15 -7.55
CA ILE A 23 -0.96 -7.71 -8.58
C ILE A 23 -2.30 -8.10 -7.95
N TYR A 24 -2.25 -8.88 -6.87
CA TYR A 24 -3.40 -9.26 -6.07
C TYR A 24 -2.99 -9.68 -4.65
N ILE A 25 -3.96 -9.74 -3.75
CA ILE A 25 -3.80 -10.22 -2.39
C ILE A 25 -4.70 -11.44 -2.22
N GLU A 26 -4.16 -12.53 -1.71
CA GLU A 26 -4.90 -13.75 -1.44
C GLU A 26 -4.90 -14.07 0.05
N VAL A 27 -5.91 -14.82 0.48
CA VAL A 27 -5.96 -15.42 1.80
C VAL A 27 -6.04 -16.92 1.62
N GLU A 28 -4.99 -17.63 2.04
CA GLU A 28 -4.94 -19.09 2.02
C GLU A 28 -4.60 -19.61 3.41
N SER A 29 -5.40 -20.57 3.91
CA SER A 29 -5.14 -21.24 5.20
C SER A 29 -4.88 -20.29 6.39
N ARG A 30 -5.56 -19.13 6.41
CA ARG A 30 -5.44 -18.03 7.41
C ARG A 30 -4.19 -17.16 7.30
N SER A 31 -3.38 -17.33 6.26
CA SER A 31 -2.27 -16.44 5.93
C SER A 31 -2.69 -15.48 4.82
N THR A 32 -2.37 -14.20 4.97
CA THR A 32 -2.45 -13.23 3.87
C THR A 32 -1.17 -13.30 3.06
N THR A 33 -1.27 -13.50 1.75
CA THR A 33 -0.12 -13.47 0.84
C THR A 33 -0.32 -12.37 -0.19
N ILE A 34 0.71 -11.55 -0.37
CA ILE A 34 0.76 -10.48 -1.35
C ILE A 34 1.55 -10.98 -2.54
N HIS A 35 0.90 -10.98 -3.70
CA HIS A 35 1.53 -11.30 -4.97
C HIS A 35 1.99 -10.02 -5.66
N MET A 36 3.28 -9.93 -5.91
CA MET A 36 3.91 -8.81 -6.59
C MET A 36 4.60 -9.27 -7.86
N THR A 37 4.91 -8.33 -8.76
CA THR A 37 5.61 -8.63 -10.01
C THR A 37 6.92 -9.41 -9.82
N GLU A 38 7.66 -9.15 -8.74
CA GLU A 38 8.98 -9.76 -8.49
C GLU A 38 8.99 -10.79 -7.34
N GLY A 39 7.83 -11.18 -6.80
CA GLY A 39 7.80 -12.18 -5.73
C GLY A 39 6.53 -12.16 -4.89
N LEU A 40 6.51 -12.98 -3.85
CA LEU A 40 5.39 -13.14 -2.95
C LEU A 40 5.80 -12.99 -1.49
N PHE A 41 4.93 -12.37 -0.70
CA PHE A 41 5.19 -12.08 0.71
C PHE A 41 3.98 -12.46 1.57
N SER A 42 4.18 -13.39 2.50
CA SER A 42 3.19 -13.71 3.53
C SER A 42 3.29 -12.71 4.68
N VAL A 43 2.17 -12.08 5.02
CA VAL A 43 2.09 -10.96 5.97
C VAL A 43 1.03 -11.20 7.04
N GLU A 44 1.21 -10.56 8.19
CA GLU A 44 0.28 -10.65 9.33
C GLU A 44 -0.99 -9.82 9.12
N GLU A 45 -0.90 -8.75 8.33
CA GLU A 45 -2.02 -7.85 8.08
C GLU A 45 -3.14 -8.51 7.26
N SER A 46 -4.38 -8.11 7.55
CA SER A 46 -5.54 -8.55 6.76
C SER A 46 -5.60 -7.81 5.42
N PRO A 47 -6.24 -8.39 4.38
CA PRO A 47 -6.43 -7.70 3.11
C PRO A 47 -7.14 -6.35 3.25
N ALA A 48 -8.11 -6.25 4.17
CA ALA A 48 -8.85 -5.02 4.43
C ALA A 48 -7.94 -3.91 4.95
N LEU A 49 -7.05 -4.22 5.89
CA LEU A 49 -6.10 -3.25 6.44
C LEU A 49 -5.10 -2.80 5.37
N ILE A 50 -4.62 -3.74 4.54
CA ILE A 50 -3.70 -3.42 3.43
C ILE A 50 -4.38 -2.49 2.42
N ALA A 51 -5.63 -2.77 2.06
CA ALA A 51 -6.41 -1.94 1.14
C ALA A 51 -6.65 -0.53 1.69
N GLU A 52 -7.05 -0.40 2.96
CA GLU A 52 -7.22 0.88 3.64
C GLU A 52 -5.93 1.70 3.64
N GLN A 53 -4.79 1.07 3.96
CA GLN A 53 -3.49 1.74 3.93
C GLN A 53 -3.11 2.21 2.53
N ALA A 54 -3.33 1.36 1.50
CA ALA A 54 -3.06 1.71 0.11
C ALA A 54 -3.88 2.94 -0.34
N GLU A 55 -5.18 2.93 -0.05
CA GLU A 55 -6.10 4.02 -0.40
C GLU A 55 -5.74 5.32 0.32
N ARG A 56 -5.40 5.24 1.60
CA ARG A 56 -4.98 6.40 2.40
C ARG A 56 -3.72 7.04 1.82
N ILE A 57 -2.69 6.25 1.51
CA ILE A 57 -1.42 6.77 0.99
C ILE A 57 -1.63 7.41 -0.39
N GLU A 58 -2.44 6.80 -1.24
CA GLU A 58 -2.72 7.35 -2.57
C GLU A 58 -3.55 8.64 -2.50
N SER A 59 -4.53 8.70 -1.59
CA SER A 59 -5.30 9.91 -1.33
C SER A 59 -4.42 11.05 -0.81
N GLU A 60 -3.49 10.76 0.10
CA GLU A 60 -2.51 11.73 0.62
C GLU A 60 -1.59 12.24 -0.49
N ARG A 61 -1.15 11.35 -1.41
CA ARG A 61 -0.33 11.71 -2.57
C ARG A 61 -1.07 12.66 -3.50
N ILE A 62 -2.30 12.33 -3.87
CA ILE A 62 -3.14 13.15 -4.74
C ILE A 62 -3.41 14.51 -4.09
N ARG A 63 -3.79 14.53 -2.81
CA ARG A 63 -4.02 15.76 -2.04
C ARG A 63 -2.79 16.66 -2.05
N SER A 64 -1.61 16.09 -1.81
CA SER A 64 -0.35 16.84 -1.79
C SER A 64 -0.03 17.43 -3.16
N ALA A 65 -0.26 16.68 -4.23
CA ALA A 65 -0.09 17.17 -5.60
C ALA A 65 -1.05 18.32 -5.92
N LEU A 66 -2.31 18.22 -5.52
CA LEU A 66 -3.30 19.30 -5.69
C LEU A 66 -2.87 20.58 -4.96
N VAL A 67 -2.46 20.47 -3.69
CA VAL A 67 -1.98 21.63 -2.92
C VAL A 67 -0.75 22.27 -3.55
N ALA A 68 0.22 21.45 -3.97
CA ALA A 68 1.45 21.93 -4.61
C ALA A 68 1.20 22.58 -5.97
N SER A 69 0.23 22.07 -6.74
CA SER A 69 -0.14 22.60 -8.05
C SER A 69 -0.86 23.95 -7.99
N GLY A 70 -1.37 24.35 -6.82
CA GLY A 70 -2.18 25.56 -6.67
C GLY A 70 -3.57 25.47 -7.31
N VAL A 71 -3.99 24.27 -7.75
CA VAL A 71 -5.36 24.03 -8.24
C VAL A 71 -6.36 24.46 -7.17
N GLY A 72 -7.28 25.36 -7.54
CA GLY A 72 -8.29 25.93 -6.64
C GLY A 72 -7.89 27.24 -5.95
N LYS A 73 -6.64 27.72 -6.09
CA LYS A 73 -6.31 29.11 -5.79
C LYS A 73 -6.79 29.98 -6.96
N VAL A 74 -8.00 30.52 -6.84
CA VAL A 74 -8.46 31.61 -7.72
C VAL A 74 -7.45 32.74 -7.62
N ALA A 75 -6.92 33.18 -8.77
CA ALA A 75 -6.13 34.39 -8.86
C ALA A 75 -6.97 35.54 -8.29
N ALA A 76 -6.58 36.03 -7.11
CA ALA A 76 -7.09 37.25 -6.52
C ALA A 76 -6.43 38.46 -7.18
#